data_AF-A0A800C9C0-F1
#
_entry.id   AF-A0A800C9C0-F1
#
_cell.length_a   1.000
_cell.length_b   1.000
_cell.length_c   1.000
_cell.angle_alpha   90.00
_cell.angle_beta   90.00
_cell.angle_gamma   90.00
#
_symmetry.space_group_name_H-M   'P 1'
#
loop_
_entity.id
_entity.type
_entity.pdbx_description
1 polymer ?
#
loop_
_entity_poly.entity_id
_entity_poly.type
_entity_poly.pdbx_seq_one_letter_code
_entity_poly.pdbx_strand_id
1 'polypeptide(L)'
;MYMDEVFGFFPPIGEPPSKKPLLTLMKQARAYGLGVVLTTQNPADLDYKGLTNAGTWFIGKLQAERDKERMLAGLESASEGGKPLNKRQLSKIISSLDSRVFLLHNVHEDEPIIFQTRWAMSYLRGPLSRDQVAQLMAPVKQRWVEAQAAPATSAGPAVLRQEAPPPEEALPPGYNEHPPALPPDVTQVFFPVAISSKRALSILEKEENRRIRPERMRLVYEPALFLAGEVAFVDRRKDVSEVEPVRKLIYANDITKIIKWEYADDAAIELDDLEDEPEEDAIFGEVPREINTARKLKRITKEFSDYLYHEKRLILLHNPILKMYSRPGESEREFRIRLSQAARERRDAEVDKVRKRYRTKLDRLRKRLERERAELAEDQAEYAARKQEEMVSGAETLLGVFGIFGRKKSISSAMTKRRMTQKAKLDVEESEQEIARLEQEIREMEEEVRAEAEAIAAKWEETLDDIEPYEVKPRRADVSIELAAVAWLPYWEIIYESGGRAVSDRIPAGFRD
;
A
#
# COMPACT_ATOMS: atom_id res chain seq x y z
N MET A 1 -8.69 17.44 -17.12
CA MET A 1 -9.47 16.26 -16.68
C MET A 1 -9.92 15.48 -17.89
N TYR A 2 -9.57 14.19 -17.95
CA TYR A 2 -10.05 13.26 -18.96
C TYR A 2 -10.88 12.18 -18.26
N MET A 3 -12.06 11.87 -18.79
CA MET A 3 -12.92 10.80 -18.30
C MET A 3 -13.27 9.88 -19.46
N ASP A 4 -12.81 8.64 -19.37
CA ASP A 4 -13.19 7.60 -20.31
C ASP A 4 -14.53 6.98 -19.91
N GLU A 5 -15.47 6.92 -20.86
CA GLU A 5 -16.84 6.42 -20.69
C GLU A 5 -17.64 7.12 -19.57
N VAL A 6 -18.20 8.29 -19.90
CA VAL A 6 -19.02 9.10 -18.98
C VAL A 6 -20.45 8.56 -18.79
N PHE A 7 -20.82 7.46 -19.45
CA PHE A 7 -22.12 6.82 -19.28
C PHE A 7 -22.41 6.48 -17.81
N GLY A 8 -23.65 6.70 -17.37
CA GLY A 8 -24.08 6.50 -15.98
C GLY A 8 -23.67 7.61 -15.01
N PHE A 9 -22.62 8.37 -15.31
CA PHE A 9 -22.16 9.50 -14.50
C PHE A 9 -22.80 10.83 -14.90
N PHE A 10 -23.27 10.94 -16.14
CA PHE A 10 -23.93 12.13 -16.67
C PHE A 10 -25.24 11.82 -17.44
N PRO A 11 -26.20 11.08 -16.83
CA PRO A 11 -27.40 10.62 -17.53
C PRO A 11 -28.40 11.76 -17.78
N PRO A 12 -29.23 11.71 -18.84
CA PRO A 12 -30.27 12.71 -19.10
C PRO A 12 -31.39 12.66 -18.07
N ILE A 13 -31.62 11.51 -17.45
CA ILE A 13 -32.63 11.26 -16.42
C ILE A 13 -31.92 10.77 -15.16
N GLY A 14 -32.25 11.38 -14.01
CA GLY A 14 -31.59 11.10 -12.73
C GLY A 14 -30.44 12.06 -12.41
N GLU A 15 -30.09 12.12 -11.12
CA GLU A 15 -29.08 13.03 -10.58
C GLU A 15 -28.08 12.25 -9.70
N PRO A 16 -27.20 11.42 -10.30
CA PRO A 16 -26.16 10.75 -9.54
C PRO A 16 -25.20 11.79 -8.92
N PRO A 17 -24.48 11.44 -7.83
CA PRO A 17 -23.56 12.36 -7.15
C PRO A 17 -22.52 13.00 -8.08
N SER A 18 -22.17 12.35 -9.18
CA SER A 18 -21.24 12.84 -10.21
C SER A 18 -21.82 13.94 -11.11
N LYS A 19 -23.14 14.01 -11.30
CA LYS A 19 -23.77 14.89 -12.31
C LYS A 19 -23.61 16.38 -11.98
N LYS A 20 -23.82 16.78 -10.73
CA LYS A 20 -23.67 18.19 -10.29
C LYS A 20 -22.22 18.69 -10.40
N PRO A 21 -21.20 17.96 -9.92
CA PRO A 21 -19.81 18.30 -10.15
C PRO A 21 -19.46 18.43 -11.63
N LEU A 22 -19.85 17.45 -12.46
CA LEU A 22 -19.57 17.48 -13.90
C LEU A 22 -20.25 18.68 -14.60
N LEU A 23 -21.50 19.02 -14.25
CA LEU A 23 -22.17 20.22 -14.78
C LEU A 23 -21.44 21.51 -14.37
N THR A 24 -20.92 21.55 -13.15
CA THR A 24 -20.14 22.69 -12.65
C THR A 24 -18.84 22.83 -13.41
N LEU A 25 -18.13 21.72 -13.64
CA LEU A 25 -16.92 21.68 -14.44
C LEU A 25 -17.20 22.14 -15.88
N MET A 26 -18.24 21.63 -16.54
CA MET A 26 -18.59 22.05 -17.89
C MET A 26 -18.91 23.55 -18.00
N LYS A 27 -19.45 24.17 -16.94
CA LYS A 27 -19.78 25.61 -16.94
C LYS A 27 -18.63 26.52 -16.55
N GLN A 28 -17.80 26.10 -15.59
CA GLN A 28 -16.88 27.00 -14.90
C GLN A 28 -15.39 26.64 -15.08
N ALA A 29 -15.05 25.41 -15.47
CA ALA A 29 -13.66 24.94 -15.51
C ALA A 29 -12.74 25.82 -16.38
N ARG A 30 -13.27 26.40 -17.46
CA ARG A 30 -12.54 27.34 -18.32
C ARG A 30 -11.97 28.55 -17.56
N ALA A 31 -12.74 29.12 -16.62
CA ALA A 31 -12.30 30.28 -15.84
C ALA A 31 -11.12 29.96 -14.91
N TYR A 32 -10.90 28.67 -14.63
CA TYR A 32 -9.84 28.16 -13.77
C TYR A 32 -8.74 27.44 -14.55
N GLY A 33 -8.69 27.60 -15.88
CA GLY A 33 -7.66 26.95 -16.73
C GLY A 33 -7.78 25.43 -16.85
N LEU A 34 -8.89 24.83 -16.40
CA LEU A 34 -9.10 23.39 -16.43
C LEU A 34 -9.83 22.96 -17.71
N GLY A 35 -9.15 22.20 -18.57
CA GLY A 35 -9.75 21.52 -19.72
C GLY A 35 -10.47 20.23 -19.30
N VAL A 36 -11.65 19.99 -19.87
CA VAL A 36 -12.45 18.78 -19.62
C VAL A 36 -12.68 18.03 -20.93
N VAL A 37 -12.28 16.76 -20.97
CA VAL A 37 -12.51 15.85 -22.10
C VAL A 37 -13.34 14.69 -21.60
N LEU A 38 -14.53 14.52 -22.17
CA LEU A 38 -15.45 13.43 -21.85
C LEU A 38 -15.62 12.56 -23.09
N THR A 39 -15.53 11.25 -22.92
CA THR A 39 -15.80 10.28 -24.00
C THR A 39 -16.99 9.39 -23.61
N THR A 40 -17.74 8.93 -24.59
CA THR A 40 -18.76 7.89 -24.40
C THR A 40 -18.98 7.11 -25.67
N GLN A 41 -19.27 5.81 -25.53
CA GLN A 41 -19.76 4.98 -26.63
C GLN A 41 -21.29 5.02 -26.75
N ASN A 42 -22.00 5.50 -25.72
CA ASN A 42 -23.45 5.52 -25.62
C ASN A 42 -23.97 6.97 -25.61
N PRO A 43 -23.91 7.66 -26.76
CA PRO A 43 -24.30 9.06 -26.86
C PRO A 43 -25.79 9.26 -26.51
N ALA A 44 -26.65 8.26 -26.73
CA ALA A 44 -28.10 8.34 -26.46
C ALA A 44 -28.46 8.70 -25.02
N ASP A 45 -27.64 8.25 -24.07
CA ASP A 45 -27.88 8.26 -22.64
C ASP A 45 -27.02 9.30 -21.91
N LEU A 46 -26.65 10.35 -22.64
CA LEU A 46 -25.92 11.50 -22.15
C LEU A 46 -26.82 12.74 -22.08
N ASP A 47 -26.67 13.54 -21.02
CA ASP A 47 -27.41 14.82 -20.90
C ASP A 47 -26.85 15.89 -21.84
N TYR A 48 -27.31 15.91 -23.09
CA TYR A 48 -26.88 16.88 -24.11
C TYR A 48 -27.10 18.34 -23.74
N LYS A 49 -28.11 18.64 -22.90
CA LYS A 49 -28.35 20.01 -22.44
C LYS A 49 -27.26 20.48 -21.48
N GLY A 50 -26.67 19.56 -20.71
CA GLY A 50 -25.52 19.85 -19.86
C GLY A 50 -24.22 20.08 -20.65
N LEU A 51 -24.15 19.56 -21.87
CA LEU A 51 -22.98 19.62 -22.75
C LEU A 51 -22.98 20.80 -23.71
N THR A 52 -24.01 21.65 -23.71
CA THR A 52 -24.03 22.88 -24.53
C THR A 52 -22.83 23.81 -24.25
N ASN A 53 -22.21 23.68 -23.07
CA ASN A 53 -21.00 24.42 -22.71
C ASN A 53 -19.71 23.80 -23.27
N ALA A 54 -19.77 22.64 -23.93
CA ALA A 54 -18.63 22.03 -24.61
C ALA A 54 -18.33 22.80 -25.90
N GLY A 55 -17.17 23.47 -25.94
CA GLY A 55 -16.73 24.24 -27.11
C GLY A 55 -16.19 23.39 -28.26
N THR A 56 -15.90 22.11 -28.04
CA THR A 56 -15.32 21.22 -29.06
C THR A 56 -15.92 19.83 -28.98
N TRP A 57 -16.35 19.31 -30.12
CA TRP A 57 -17.04 18.04 -30.28
C TRP A 57 -16.33 17.17 -31.31
N PHE A 58 -16.01 15.93 -30.92
CA PHE A 58 -15.51 14.89 -31.81
C PHE A 58 -16.58 13.82 -31.97
N ILE A 59 -17.23 13.79 -33.11
CA ILE A 59 -18.39 12.91 -33.35
C ILE A 59 -17.96 11.80 -34.30
N GLY A 60 -17.91 10.58 -33.77
CA GLY A 60 -17.65 9.38 -34.58
C GLY A 60 -18.87 8.93 -35.37
N LYS A 61 -18.76 7.76 -36.00
CA LYS A 61 -19.86 7.13 -36.71
C LYS A 61 -21.00 6.76 -35.76
N LEU A 62 -22.19 7.28 -36.01
CA LEU A 62 -23.43 6.91 -35.30
C LEU A 62 -24.29 6.02 -36.20
N GLN A 63 -24.70 4.85 -35.71
CA GLN A 63 -25.53 3.91 -36.49
C GLN A 63 -27.02 4.16 -36.29
N ALA A 64 -27.45 4.48 -35.07
CA ALA A 64 -28.86 4.70 -34.75
C ALA A 64 -29.32 6.12 -35.12
N GLU A 65 -30.45 6.22 -35.84
CA GLU A 65 -31.04 7.53 -36.22
C GLU A 65 -31.42 8.38 -35.01
N ARG A 66 -31.92 7.74 -33.94
CA ARG A 66 -32.32 8.43 -32.70
C ARG A 66 -31.15 9.12 -32.02
N ASP A 67 -29.96 8.52 -32.08
CA ASP A 67 -28.75 9.07 -31.45
C ASP A 67 -28.20 10.24 -32.27
N LYS A 68 -28.27 10.12 -33.61
CA LYS A 68 -27.97 11.23 -34.53
C LYS A 68 -28.87 12.42 -34.27
N GLU A 69 -30.18 12.20 -34.18
CA GLU A 69 -31.15 13.28 -33.96
C GLU A 69 -30.93 14.03 -32.64
N ARG A 70 -30.66 13.29 -31.56
CA ARG A 70 -30.37 13.87 -30.23
C ARG A 70 -29.07 14.64 -30.22
N MET A 71 -28.02 14.08 -30.79
CA MET A 71 -26.72 14.74 -30.88
C MET A 71 -26.79 16.00 -31.75
N LEU A 72 -27.45 15.94 -32.91
CA LEU A 72 -27.65 17.11 -33.77
C LEU A 72 -28.47 18.21 -33.08
N ALA A 73 -29.47 17.84 -32.27
CA ALA A 73 -30.21 18.80 -31.45
C ALA A 73 -29.33 19.44 -30.36
N GLY A 74 -28.40 18.67 -29.77
CA GLY A 74 -27.39 19.17 -28.83
C GLY A 74 -26.45 20.20 -29.49
N LEU A 75 -25.90 19.87 -30.66
CA LEU A 75 -25.06 20.79 -31.44
C LEU A 75 -25.77 22.08 -31.83
N GLU A 76 -27.03 21.98 -32.24
CA GLU A 76 -27.86 23.14 -32.59
C GLU A 76 -28.04 24.06 -31.38
N SER A 77 -28.31 23.51 -30.19
CA SER A 77 -28.40 24.28 -28.95
C SER A 77 -27.06 24.84 -28.44
N ALA A 78 -25.94 24.18 -28.76
CA ALA A 78 -24.60 24.67 -28.43
C ALA A 78 -24.13 25.80 -29.36
N SER A 79 -24.80 25.96 -30.52
CA SER A 79 -24.45 26.93 -31.56
C SER A 79 -25.27 28.23 -31.49
N GLU A 80 -25.97 28.51 -30.37
CA GLU A 80 -26.72 29.76 -30.17
C GLU A 80 -25.79 30.99 -30.27
N GLY A 81 -25.73 31.60 -31.46
CA GLY A 81 -24.86 32.73 -31.79
C GLY A 81 -24.03 32.56 -33.09
N GLY A 82 -23.99 31.37 -33.68
CA GLY A 82 -23.28 31.07 -34.94
C GLY A 82 -24.18 30.92 -36.17
N LYS A 83 -23.60 30.65 -37.36
CA LYS A 83 -24.36 30.35 -38.59
C LYS A 83 -25.23 29.08 -38.38
N PRO A 84 -26.45 29.03 -38.93
CA PRO A 84 -27.32 27.87 -38.79
C PRO A 84 -26.68 26.63 -39.42
N LEU A 85 -26.48 25.59 -38.61
CA LEU A 85 -25.94 24.31 -39.05
C LEU A 85 -26.96 23.57 -39.93
N ASN A 86 -26.55 23.15 -41.13
CA ASN A 86 -27.43 22.37 -42.00
C ASN A 86 -27.53 20.91 -41.52
N LYS A 87 -28.55 20.65 -40.69
CA LYS A 87 -28.83 19.33 -40.08
C LYS A 87 -28.84 18.16 -41.06
N ARG A 88 -29.38 18.37 -42.28
CA ARG A 88 -29.43 17.32 -43.32
C ARG A 88 -28.04 16.99 -43.86
N GLN A 89 -27.21 18.00 -44.04
CA GLN A 89 -25.83 17.83 -44.50
C GLN A 89 -24.97 17.12 -43.44
N LEU A 90 -25.06 17.54 -42.17
CA LEU A 90 -24.33 16.91 -41.07
C LEU A 90 -24.76 15.46 -40.84
N SER A 91 -26.06 15.17 -40.88
CA SER A 91 -26.55 13.79 -40.77
C SER A 91 -25.99 12.87 -41.87
N LYS A 92 -25.92 13.38 -43.12
CA LYS A 92 -25.34 12.64 -44.24
C LYS A 92 -23.84 12.40 -44.02
N ILE A 93 -23.10 13.41 -43.58
CA ILE A 93 -21.65 13.31 -43.28
C ILE A 93 -21.40 12.26 -42.19
N ILE A 94 -22.08 12.36 -41.04
CA ILE A 94 -21.90 11.45 -39.90
C ILE A 94 -22.21 10.00 -40.27
N SER A 95 -23.25 9.79 -41.09
CA SER A 95 -23.62 8.45 -41.57
C SER A 95 -22.56 7.86 -42.51
N SER A 96 -21.85 8.72 -43.25
CA SER A 96 -20.78 8.33 -44.18
C SER A 96 -19.40 8.23 -43.55
N LEU A 97 -19.24 8.54 -42.26
CA LEU A 97 -17.94 8.44 -41.59
C LEU A 97 -17.46 6.98 -41.54
N ASP A 98 -16.18 6.79 -41.86
CA ASP A 98 -15.47 5.53 -41.70
C ASP A 98 -14.95 5.35 -40.27
N SER A 99 -14.48 4.14 -39.95
CA SER A 99 -13.88 3.86 -38.65
C SER A 99 -12.69 4.79 -38.39
N ARG A 100 -12.66 5.39 -37.20
CA ARG A 100 -11.60 6.30 -36.73
C ARG A 100 -11.52 7.65 -37.47
N VAL A 101 -12.60 8.01 -38.17
CA VAL A 101 -12.83 9.35 -38.71
C VAL A 101 -13.91 10.02 -37.89
N PHE A 102 -13.69 11.28 -37.53
CA PHE A 102 -14.58 12.07 -36.69
C PHE A 102 -15.02 13.32 -37.44
N LEU A 103 -16.26 13.73 -37.23
CA LEU A 103 -16.67 15.10 -37.49
C LEU A 103 -16.22 15.95 -36.30
N LEU A 104 -15.34 16.91 -36.54
CA LEU A 104 -14.89 17.88 -35.54
C LEU A 104 -15.71 19.16 -35.68
N HIS A 105 -16.47 19.49 -34.64
CA HIS A 105 -17.14 20.78 -34.53
C HIS A 105 -16.52 21.58 -33.39
N ASN A 106 -16.10 22.82 -33.68
CA ASN A 106 -15.58 23.76 -32.72
C ASN A 106 -16.41 25.04 -32.81
N VAL A 107 -16.85 25.56 -31.67
CA VAL A 107 -17.66 26.79 -31.60
C VAL A 107 -16.91 28.04 -32.11
N HIS A 108 -15.59 27.96 -32.22
CA HIS A 108 -14.74 29.04 -32.73
C HIS A 108 -14.45 28.95 -34.24
N GLU A 109 -14.89 27.88 -34.92
CA GLU A 109 -14.66 27.65 -36.36
C GLU A 109 -15.96 27.85 -37.17
N ASP A 110 -15.83 28.36 -38.39
CA ASP A 110 -16.99 28.66 -39.27
C ASP A 110 -17.73 27.40 -39.76
N GLU A 111 -17.03 26.28 -39.94
CA GLU A 111 -17.58 25.03 -40.45
C GLU A 111 -16.96 23.80 -39.77
N PRO A 112 -17.75 22.72 -39.56
CA PRO A 112 -17.20 21.46 -39.08
C PRO A 112 -16.24 20.83 -40.08
N ILE A 113 -15.13 20.28 -39.59
CA ILE A 113 -14.11 19.64 -40.42
C ILE A 113 -14.05 18.13 -40.18
N ILE A 114 -13.61 17.38 -41.20
CA ILE A 114 -13.37 15.95 -41.07
C ILE A 114 -12.01 15.74 -40.43
N PHE A 115 -12.02 15.15 -39.24
CA PHE A 115 -10.82 14.83 -38.47
C PHE A 115 -10.48 13.35 -38.64
N GLN A 116 -9.35 13.07 -39.28
CA GLN A 116 -8.80 11.72 -39.40
C GLN A 116 -7.82 11.46 -38.26
N THR A 117 -7.98 10.33 -37.60
CA THR A 117 -6.98 9.92 -36.61
C THR A 117 -5.69 9.48 -37.29
N ARG A 118 -4.56 9.97 -36.77
CA ARG A 118 -3.26 9.39 -37.12
C ARG A 118 -3.20 7.95 -36.62
N TRP A 119 -2.46 7.11 -37.33
CA TRP A 119 -2.16 5.79 -36.82
C TRP A 119 -1.30 5.91 -35.56
N ALA A 120 -1.81 5.43 -34.43
CA ALA A 120 -1.09 5.45 -33.15
C ALA A 120 0.03 4.40 -33.07
N MET A 121 0.13 3.53 -34.09
CA MET A 121 1.20 2.56 -34.25
C MET A 121 2.28 3.16 -35.14
N SER A 122 3.50 3.23 -34.64
CA SER A 122 4.63 3.85 -35.32
C SER A 122 5.55 2.76 -35.88
N TYR A 123 5.49 2.47 -37.19
CA TYR A 123 6.48 1.66 -37.90
C TYR A 123 7.62 2.55 -38.44
N LEU A 124 8.17 3.40 -37.57
CA LEU A 124 9.43 4.08 -37.92
C LEU A 124 10.46 2.99 -38.24
N ARG A 125 11.20 3.17 -39.34
CA ARG A 125 12.17 2.20 -39.92
C ARG A 125 13.40 1.96 -39.02
N GLY A 126 13.27 2.21 -37.72
CA GLY A 126 14.38 2.48 -36.84
C GLY A 126 15.10 3.78 -37.26
N PRO A 127 16.18 4.12 -36.55
CA PRO A 127 17.03 5.23 -36.92
C PRO A 127 17.65 5.01 -38.31
N LEU A 128 17.68 6.05 -39.15
CA LEU A 128 18.45 6.05 -40.39
C LEU A 128 19.91 5.74 -40.09
N SER A 129 20.54 4.86 -40.87
CA SER A 129 21.97 4.61 -40.73
C SER A 129 22.77 5.87 -41.08
N ARG A 130 24.02 5.97 -40.60
CA ARG A 130 24.89 7.12 -40.91
C ARG A 130 25.02 7.36 -42.42
N ASP A 131 25.04 6.30 -43.22
CA ASP A 131 25.15 6.39 -44.69
C ASP A 131 23.88 6.93 -45.33
N GLN A 132 22.71 6.53 -44.82
CA GLN A 132 21.42 7.03 -45.27
C GLN A 132 21.24 8.50 -44.91
N VAL A 133 21.67 8.91 -43.71
CA VAL A 133 21.71 10.32 -43.30
C VAL A 133 22.69 11.11 -44.17
N ALA A 134 23.85 10.54 -44.51
CA ALA A 134 24.83 11.20 -45.38
C ALA A 134 24.29 11.40 -46.80
N GLN A 135 23.62 10.40 -47.39
CA GLN A 135 22.95 10.52 -48.69
C GLN A 135 21.84 11.57 -48.67
N LEU A 136 21.01 11.58 -47.62
CA LEU A 136 19.90 12.52 -47.48
C LEU A 136 20.40 13.97 -47.31
N MET A 137 21.49 14.16 -46.57
CA MET A 137 22.05 15.48 -46.23
C MET A 137 23.01 16.04 -47.30
N ALA A 138 23.45 15.24 -48.27
CA ALA A 138 24.40 15.67 -49.29
C ALA A 138 24.00 16.96 -50.05
N PRO A 139 22.77 17.10 -50.59
CA PRO A 139 22.37 18.32 -51.30
C PRO A 139 22.21 19.54 -50.37
N VAL A 140 21.91 19.33 -49.08
CA VAL A 140 21.79 20.41 -48.09
C VAL A 140 23.17 20.92 -47.67
N LYS A 141 24.13 20.01 -47.45
CA LYS A 141 25.51 20.36 -47.10
C LYS A 141 26.23 21.10 -48.23
N GLN A 142 26.00 20.74 -49.49
CA GLN A 142 26.57 21.46 -50.64
C GLN A 142 26.11 22.93 -50.67
N ARG A 143 24.82 23.18 -50.44
CA ARG A 143 24.28 24.55 -50.36
C ARG A 143 24.84 25.37 -49.19
N TRP A 144 25.16 24.71 -48.08
CA TRP A 144 25.76 25.35 -46.90
C TRP A 144 27.23 25.71 -47.10
N VAL A 145 28.01 24.87 -47.78
CA VAL A 145 29.42 25.15 -48.09
C VAL A 145 29.55 26.30 -49.09
N GLU A 146 28.66 26.38 -50.07
CA GLU A 146 28.61 27.50 -51.02
C GLU A 146 28.23 28.83 -50.33
N ALA A 147 27.43 28.79 -49.27
CA ALA A 147 27.04 29.98 -48.50
C ALA A 147 28.13 30.51 -47.55
N GLN A 148 29.15 29.71 -47.22
CA GLN A 148 30.20 30.07 -46.25
C GLN A 148 31.53 30.53 -46.89
N ALA A 149 31.69 30.43 -48.20
CA ALA A 149 32.94 30.74 -48.90
C ALA A 149 33.07 32.22 -49.36
N ALA A 150 32.80 33.19 -48.48
CA ALA A 150 33.17 34.60 -48.69
C ALA A 150 34.37 34.97 -47.79
N PRO A 151 35.42 35.65 -48.30
CA PRO A 151 36.70 35.70 -47.61
C PRO A 151 36.75 36.78 -46.52
N ALA A 152 37.17 36.40 -45.32
CA ALA A 152 37.53 37.30 -44.22
C ALA A 152 39.04 37.60 -44.26
N THR A 153 39.41 38.89 -44.12
CA THR A 153 40.80 39.36 -44.01
C THR A 153 41.25 39.44 -42.55
N SER A 154 42.53 39.18 -42.35
CA SER A 154 43.24 38.82 -41.11
C SER A 154 43.35 39.88 -40.01
N ALA A 155 43.40 39.36 -38.78
CA ALA A 155 43.54 40.04 -37.50
C ALA A 155 44.94 40.60 -37.18
N GLY A 156 44.96 41.54 -36.23
CA GLY A 156 46.08 41.80 -35.30
C GLY A 156 45.52 41.98 -33.87
N PRO A 157 46.20 41.51 -32.81
CA PRO A 157 45.62 41.45 -31.48
C PRO A 157 45.99 42.67 -30.63
N ALA A 158 44.98 43.29 -30.03
CA ALA A 158 45.16 44.14 -28.84
C ALA A 158 43.97 43.90 -27.91
N VAL A 159 44.28 43.44 -26.71
CA VAL A 159 43.32 43.24 -25.62
C VAL A 159 42.65 44.58 -25.31
N LEU A 160 41.34 44.65 -25.50
CA LEU A 160 40.49 45.70 -24.96
C LEU A 160 39.44 45.02 -24.09
N ARG A 161 39.52 45.26 -22.78
CA ARG A 161 38.35 45.18 -21.91
C ARG A 161 37.34 46.19 -22.44
N GLN A 162 36.33 45.69 -23.12
CA GLN A 162 35.06 46.39 -23.26
C GLN A 162 34.14 45.79 -22.21
N GLU A 163 33.74 46.60 -21.23
CA GLU A 163 32.42 46.45 -20.64
C GLU A 163 31.44 46.60 -21.81
N ALA A 164 30.95 45.46 -22.30
CA ALA A 164 29.73 45.47 -23.07
C ALA A 164 28.64 46.01 -22.14
N PRO A 165 27.78 46.94 -22.57
CA PRO A 165 26.55 47.17 -21.83
C PRO A 165 25.85 45.81 -21.70
N PRO A 166 25.36 45.43 -20.51
CA PRO A 166 24.58 44.21 -20.42
C PRO A 166 23.46 44.34 -21.45
N PRO A 167 23.20 43.33 -22.30
CA PRO A 167 21.90 43.29 -22.94
C PRO A 167 20.91 43.38 -21.78
N GLU A 168 20.03 44.38 -21.81
CA GLU A 168 18.97 44.54 -20.83
C GLU A 168 18.06 43.31 -21.01
N GLU A 169 18.44 42.22 -20.34
CA GLU A 169 17.77 40.94 -20.42
C GLU A 169 16.47 41.09 -19.65
N ALA A 170 15.39 41.39 -20.38
CA ALA A 170 14.07 41.44 -19.77
C ALA A 170 13.81 40.13 -19.01
N LEU A 171 13.67 40.23 -17.68
CA LEU A 171 13.27 39.14 -16.82
C LEU A 171 11.95 38.56 -17.34
N PRO A 172 11.71 37.24 -17.20
CA PRO A 172 10.41 36.68 -17.47
C PRO A 172 9.35 37.39 -16.61
N PRO A 173 8.14 37.64 -17.14
CA PRO A 173 7.07 38.26 -16.36
C PRO A 173 6.80 37.49 -15.06
N GLY A 174 6.75 38.19 -13.92
CA GLY A 174 6.53 37.58 -12.61
C GLY A 174 7.79 37.09 -11.89
N TYR A 175 9.00 37.44 -12.36
CA TYR A 175 10.26 37.10 -11.72
C TYR A 175 11.06 38.33 -11.30
N ASN A 176 11.81 38.18 -10.20
CA ASN A 176 12.66 39.22 -9.63
C ASN A 176 14.10 38.71 -9.46
N GLU A 177 15.10 39.60 -9.53
CA GLU A 177 16.52 39.28 -9.27
C GLU A 177 16.84 39.07 -7.79
N HIS A 178 15.93 39.49 -6.91
CA HIS A 178 16.05 39.30 -5.47
C HIS A 178 14.78 38.65 -4.93
N PRO A 179 14.86 37.89 -3.82
CA PRO A 179 13.69 37.35 -3.16
C PRO A 179 12.66 38.46 -2.89
N PRO A 180 11.37 38.26 -3.20
CA PRO A 180 10.33 39.21 -2.89
C PRO A 180 10.39 39.62 -1.41
N ALA A 181 10.25 40.92 -1.13
CA ALA A 181 10.33 41.45 0.23
C ALA A 181 9.20 40.87 1.10
N LEU A 182 9.55 39.90 1.95
CA LEU A 182 8.66 39.35 2.96
C LEU A 182 8.84 40.10 4.29
N PRO A 183 7.77 40.21 5.11
CA PRO A 183 7.90 40.67 6.48
C PRO A 183 8.93 39.83 7.25
N PRO A 184 9.74 40.42 8.15
CA PRO A 184 10.82 39.71 8.85
C PRO A 184 10.34 38.61 9.80
N ASP A 185 9.04 38.58 10.12
CA ASP A 185 8.40 37.56 10.94
C ASP A 185 7.88 36.36 10.10
N VAL A 186 8.03 36.40 8.78
CA VAL A 186 7.78 35.28 7.87
C VAL A 186 9.06 34.47 7.72
N THR A 187 9.09 33.28 8.29
CA THR A 187 10.19 32.34 8.10
C THR A 187 10.26 31.92 6.64
N GLN A 188 11.44 32.02 6.04
CA GLN A 188 11.75 31.52 4.70
C GLN A 188 12.98 30.62 4.77
N VAL A 189 13.05 29.62 3.90
CA VAL A 189 14.17 28.69 3.78
C VAL A 189 14.43 28.40 2.30
N PHE A 190 15.67 28.07 1.97
CA PHE A 190 16.10 27.76 0.61
C PHE A 190 16.47 26.28 0.54
N PHE A 191 15.97 25.61 -0.50
CA PHE A 191 16.38 24.24 -0.77
C PHE A 191 17.74 24.27 -1.50
N PRO A 192 18.68 23.39 -1.12
CA PRO A 192 20.01 23.37 -1.70
C PRO A 192 19.98 22.93 -3.16
N VAL A 193 20.92 23.45 -3.96
CA VAL A 193 21.09 23.07 -5.36
C VAL A 193 21.91 21.78 -5.46
N ALA A 194 21.23 20.64 -5.44
CA ALA A 194 21.85 19.31 -5.54
C ALA A 194 22.30 18.96 -6.99
N ILE A 195 21.61 19.49 -8.00
CA ILE A 195 21.85 19.16 -9.41
C ILE A 195 22.54 20.34 -10.08
N SER A 196 23.74 20.12 -10.65
CA SER A 196 24.41 21.15 -11.46
C SER A 196 23.68 21.43 -12.77
N SER A 197 23.85 22.64 -13.31
CA SER A 197 23.30 23.06 -14.61
C SER A 197 23.62 22.06 -15.74
N LYS A 198 24.87 21.60 -15.85
CA LYS A 198 25.29 20.59 -16.84
C LYS A 198 24.52 19.27 -16.70
N ARG A 199 24.24 18.85 -15.47
CA ARG A 199 23.47 17.63 -15.20
C ARG A 199 22.00 17.84 -15.56
N ALA A 200 21.42 18.99 -15.23
CA ALA A 200 20.06 19.36 -15.63
C ALA A 200 19.89 19.35 -17.16
N LEU A 201 20.84 19.92 -17.90
CA LEU A 201 20.86 19.84 -19.37
C LEU A 201 20.93 18.39 -19.85
N SER A 202 21.75 17.54 -19.23
CA SER A 202 21.86 16.13 -19.59
C SER A 202 20.56 15.35 -19.35
N ILE A 203 19.80 15.71 -18.31
CA ILE A 203 18.47 15.15 -18.02
C ILE A 203 17.51 15.54 -19.14
N LEU A 204 17.44 16.83 -19.47
CA LEU A 204 16.59 17.34 -20.54
C LEU A 204 16.94 16.75 -21.91
N GLU A 205 18.22 16.63 -22.26
CA GLU A 205 18.67 15.99 -23.51
C GLU A 205 18.24 14.53 -23.62
N LYS A 206 18.17 13.82 -22.48
CA LYS A 206 17.71 12.43 -22.43
C LYS A 206 16.20 12.33 -22.59
N GLU A 207 15.43 13.23 -21.97
CA GLU A 207 13.98 13.30 -22.10
C GLU A 207 13.56 13.67 -23.53
N GLU A 208 14.23 14.65 -24.12
CA GLU A 208 14.03 15.09 -25.51
C GLU A 208 14.69 14.16 -26.54
N ASN A 209 15.45 13.15 -26.07
CA ASN A 209 16.21 12.18 -26.86
C ASN A 209 17.05 12.83 -27.99
N ARG A 210 17.63 14.00 -27.71
CA ARG A 210 18.45 14.78 -28.64
C ARG A 210 19.44 15.67 -27.89
N ARG A 211 20.51 16.08 -28.58
CA ARG A 211 21.40 17.11 -28.04
C ARG A 211 20.72 18.47 -28.12
N ILE A 212 20.78 19.21 -27.01
CA ILE A 212 20.19 20.54 -26.86
C ILE A 212 21.33 21.52 -26.74
N ARG A 213 21.31 22.55 -27.58
CA ARG A 213 22.20 23.71 -27.42
C ARG A 213 21.39 24.76 -26.67
N PRO A 214 21.63 24.95 -25.36
CA PRO A 214 20.94 25.98 -24.62
C PRO A 214 21.37 27.35 -25.13
N GLU A 215 20.41 28.22 -25.39
CA GLU A 215 20.64 29.64 -25.63
C GLU A 215 20.89 30.36 -24.32
N ARG A 216 20.16 29.98 -23.27
CA ARG A 216 20.31 30.51 -21.92
C ARG A 216 20.02 29.41 -20.89
N MET A 217 20.75 29.46 -19.77
CA MET A 217 20.48 28.65 -18.59
C MET A 217 20.58 29.54 -17.36
N ARG A 218 19.61 29.45 -16.46
CA ARG A 218 19.62 30.20 -15.20
C ARG A 218 18.94 29.43 -14.08
N LEU A 219 19.31 29.78 -12.85
CA LEU A 219 18.70 29.23 -11.66
C LEU A 219 17.44 30.03 -11.31
N VAL A 220 16.35 29.32 -11.05
CA VAL A 220 15.04 29.89 -10.72
C VAL A 220 14.54 29.28 -9.42
N TYR A 221 14.26 30.12 -8.43
CA TYR A 221 13.62 29.72 -7.19
C TYR A 221 12.11 29.93 -7.28
N GLU A 222 11.36 28.85 -7.15
CA GLU A 222 9.91 28.86 -7.07
C GLU A 222 9.45 28.78 -5.61
N PRO A 223 8.48 29.60 -5.18
CA PRO A 223 7.99 29.54 -3.83
C PRO A 223 7.11 28.30 -3.61
N ALA A 224 7.18 27.77 -2.40
CA ALA A 224 6.38 26.67 -1.90
C ALA A 224 6.12 26.86 -0.40
N LEU A 225 5.24 26.04 0.15
CA LEU A 225 5.04 25.93 1.59
C LEU A 225 5.70 24.64 2.06
N PHE A 226 6.65 24.78 2.99
CA PHE A 226 7.30 23.65 3.64
C PHE A 226 6.91 23.58 5.11
N LEU A 227 6.55 22.39 5.56
CA LEU A 227 6.14 22.09 6.92
C LEU A 227 6.88 20.86 7.42
N ALA A 228 7.53 20.98 8.56
CA ALA A 228 8.21 19.89 9.23
C ALA A 228 7.75 19.81 10.69
N GLY A 229 7.52 18.59 11.15
CA GLY A 229 7.20 18.32 12.53
C GLY A 229 7.41 16.86 12.87
N GLU A 230 7.12 16.52 14.12
CA GLU A 230 7.27 15.19 14.66
C GLU A 230 5.99 14.76 15.36
N VAL A 231 5.66 13.47 15.23
CA VAL A 231 4.56 12.83 15.93
C VAL A 231 5.10 11.73 16.81
N ALA A 232 5.01 11.91 18.12
CA ALA A 232 5.38 10.88 19.09
C ALA A 232 4.18 9.96 19.37
N PHE A 233 4.43 8.66 19.34
CA PHE A 233 3.49 7.62 19.75
C PHE A 233 3.98 6.98 21.04
N VAL A 234 3.27 7.23 22.13
CA VAL A 234 3.68 6.79 23.47
C VAL A 234 2.57 5.98 24.12
N ASP A 235 2.85 4.69 24.37
CA ASP A 235 2.04 3.84 25.24
C ASP A 235 2.95 3.03 26.18
N ARG A 236 3.11 3.53 27.41
CA ARG A 236 3.93 2.89 28.46
C ARG A 236 3.43 1.51 28.87
N ARG A 237 2.14 1.21 28.73
CA ARG A 237 1.60 -0.12 29.09
C ARG A 237 1.96 -1.16 28.05
N LYS A 238 2.23 -0.71 26.82
CA LYS A 238 2.54 -1.53 25.65
C LYS A 238 4.01 -1.43 25.23
N ASP A 239 4.81 -0.69 26.00
CA ASP A 239 6.23 -0.44 25.74
C ASP A 239 6.49 0.22 24.38
N VAL A 240 5.65 1.18 24.03
CA VAL A 240 5.72 1.94 22.77
C VAL A 240 6.24 3.34 23.06
N SER A 241 7.32 3.72 22.38
CA SER A 241 7.91 5.06 22.40
C SER A 241 8.60 5.32 21.07
N GLU A 242 7.83 5.77 20.08
CA GLU A 242 8.32 6.07 18.74
C GLU A 242 8.10 7.53 18.39
N VAL A 243 8.98 8.07 17.56
CA VAL A 243 8.85 9.41 17.00
C VAL A 243 8.90 9.29 15.49
N GLU A 244 7.84 9.73 14.82
CA GLU A 244 7.74 9.76 13.37
C GLU A 244 7.95 11.19 12.88
N PRO A 245 9.05 11.49 12.16
CA PRO A 245 9.21 12.78 11.49
C PRO A 245 8.26 12.87 10.30
N VAL A 246 7.61 14.02 10.13
CA VAL A 246 6.66 14.28 9.05
C VAL A 246 7.02 15.59 8.38
N ARG A 247 7.27 15.52 7.07
CA ARG A 247 7.69 16.67 6.26
C ARG A 247 6.83 16.74 5.02
N LYS A 248 6.18 17.89 4.82
CA LYS A 248 5.27 18.12 3.70
C LYS A 248 5.71 19.34 2.90
N LEU A 249 5.64 19.21 1.59
CA LEU A 249 5.90 20.27 0.61
C LEU A 249 4.65 20.50 -0.23
N ILE A 250 4.28 21.77 -0.41
CA ILE A 250 3.12 22.17 -1.21
C ILE A 250 3.57 23.27 -2.16
N TYR A 251 3.54 22.99 -3.46
CA TYR A 251 3.94 23.94 -4.50
C TYR A 251 2.99 25.14 -4.58
N ALA A 252 3.51 26.31 -4.96
CA ALA A 252 2.74 27.57 -5.04
C ALA A 252 1.37 27.44 -5.69
N ASN A 253 1.26 26.68 -6.79
CA ASN A 253 0.01 26.52 -7.55
C ASN A 253 -1.07 25.73 -6.78
N ASP A 254 -0.67 24.91 -5.81
CA ASP A 254 -1.56 24.08 -5.01
C ASP A 254 -1.90 24.72 -3.65
N ILE A 255 -1.27 25.85 -3.32
CA ILE A 255 -1.57 26.61 -2.11
C ILE A 255 -2.90 27.34 -2.29
N THR A 256 -3.97 26.71 -1.82
CA THR A 256 -5.29 27.34 -1.74
C THR A 256 -5.63 27.76 -0.31
N LYS A 257 -6.82 28.35 -0.11
CA LYS A 257 -7.32 28.71 1.23
C LYS A 257 -7.52 27.49 2.14
N ILE A 258 -7.70 26.30 1.58
CA ILE A 258 -7.89 25.04 2.30
C ILE A 258 -6.85 24.06 1.78
N ILE A 259 -5.89 23.71 2.62
CA ILE A 259 -4.84 22.77 2.24
C ILE A 259 -5.36 21.34 2.42
N LYS A 260 -5.26 20.54 1.37
CA LYS A 260 -5.56 19.10 1.42
C LYS A 260 -4.29 18.33 1.75
N TRP A 261 -4.05 18.15 3.04
CA TRP A 261 -2.83 17.54 3.58
C TRP A 261 -2.54 16.12 3.06
N GLU A 262 -3.59 15.35 2.71
CA GLU A 262 -3.48 14.00 2.16
C GLU A 262 -2.81 13.94 0.77
N TYR A 263 -2.83 15.04 0.01
CA TYR A 263 -2.23 15.16 -1.31
C TYR A 263 -0.96 16.02 -1.31
N ALA A 264 -0.50 16.47 -0.15
CA ALA A 264 0.75 17.18 -0.03
C ALA A 264 1.92 16.20 -0.22
N ASP A 265 2.88 16.59 -1.05
CA ASP A 265 4.06 15.78 -1.32
C ASP A 265 4.89 15.61 -0.04
N ASP A 266 5.40 14.40 0.19
CA ASP A 266 6.39 14.17 1.23
C ASP A 266 7.73 14.74 0.78
N ALA A 267 8.47 15.31 1.74
CA ALA A 267 9.78 15.90 1.48
C ALA A 267 10.86 15.13 2.24
N ALA A 268 11.80 14.52 1.51
CA ALA A 268 12.88 13.72 2.09
C ALA A 268 14.06 14.54 2.65
N ILE A 269 14.04 15.88 2.54
CA ILE A 269 15.11 16.74 3.05
C ILE A 269 15.11 16.80 4.58
N GLU A 270 16.29 16.80 5.20
CA GLU A 270 16.45 17.06 6.63
C GLU A 270 16.42 18.56 6.92
N LEU A 271 16.05 18.96 8.14
CA LEU A 271 15.99 20.38 8.50
C LEU A 271 17.37 21.06 8.46
N ASP A 272 18.42 20.31 8.81
CA ASP A 272 19.81 20.80 8.82
C ASP A 272 20.41 20.97 7.42
N ASP A 273 19.77 20.41 6.39
CA ASP A 273 20.18 20.54 4.98
C ASP A 273 19.54 21.75 4.29
N LEU A 274 18.68 22.50 4.98
CA LEU A 274 18.08 23.73 4.47
C LEU A 274 19.05 24.91 4.60
N GLU A 275 19.01 25.80 3.61
CA GLU A 275 19.85 27.00 3.55
C GLU A 275 19.05 28.25 3.97
N ASP A 276 19.72 29.20 4.61
CA ASP A 276 19.12 30.48 5.03
C ASP A 276 19.26 31.58 3.96
N GLU A 277 20.16 31.39 3.00
CA GLU A 277 20.45 32.32 1.91
C GLU A 277 20.33 31.59 0.55
N PRO A 278 19.89 32.29 -0.52
CA PRO A 278 19.84 31.71 -1.85
C PRO A 278 21.21 31.67 -2.52
N GLU A 279 21.32 30.82 -3.54
CA GLU A 279 22.43 30.85 -4.49
C GLU A 279 22.53 32.17 -5.28
N GLU A 280 23.75 32.54 -5.66
CA GLU A 280 24.04 33.74 -6.44
C GLU A 280 23.41 33.68 -7.86
N ASP A 281 23.11 34.84 -8.44
CA ASP A 281 22.54 35.01 -9.79
C ASP A 281 21.22 34.27 -10.08
N ALA A 282 20.49 33.86 -9.03
CA ALA A 282 19.17 33.24 -9.15
C ALA A 282 18.05 34.28 -9.34
N ILE A 283 16.96 33.88 -9.99
CA ILE A 283 15.73 34.67 -10.08
C ILE A 283 14.59 34.02 -9.27
N PHE A 284 13.67 34.82 -8.76
CA PHE A 284 12.65 34.39 -7.81
C PHE A 284 11.24 34.62 -8.33
N GLY A 285 10.39 33.61 -8.21
CA GLY A 285 8.96 33.71 -8.48
C GLY A 285 8.20 34.52 -7.42
N GLU A 286 6.98 34.93 -7.73
CA GLU A 286 6.11 35.65 -6.79
C GLU A 286 5.55 34.74 -5.68
N VAL A 287 5.69 35.17 -4.42
CA VAL A 287 5.16 34.42 -3.28
C VAL A 287 3.62 34.47 -3.25
N PRO A 288 2.93 33.32 -3.15
CA PRO A 288 1.48 33.27 -3.05
C PRO A 288 0.94 34.09 -1.87
N ARG A 289 -0.19 34.76 -2.09
CA ARG A 289 -0.84 35.62 -1.08
C ARG A 289 -1.29 34.83 0.13
N GLU A 290 -1.40 33.52 0.04
CA GLU A 290 -1.84 32.61 1.08
C GLU A 290 -0.76 32.38 2.15
N ILE A 291 0.53 32.55 1.81
CA ILE A 291 1.67 32.30 2.72
C ILE A 291 2.54 33.53 3.00
N ASN A 292 2.28 34.67 2.36
CA ASN A 292 3.09 35.88 2.47
C ASN A 292 3.03 36.65 3.82
N THR A 293 2.50 36.07 4.90
CA THR A 293 2.38 36.76 6.20
C THR A 293 2.48 35.78 7.36
N ALA A 294 3.15 36.15 8.44
CA ALA A 294 3.36 35.27 9.60
C ALA A 294 2.06 34.81 10.25
N ARG A 295 1.02 35.66 10.27
CA ARG A 295 -0.32 35.27 10.75
C ARG A 295 -0.91 34.10 9.96
N LYS A 296 -0.66 34.04 8.64
CA LYS A 296 -1.17 32.97 7.78
C LYS A 296 -0.37 31.69 8.00
N LEU A 297 0.96 31.78 8.06
CA LEU A 297 1.81 30.65 8.43
C LEU A 297 1.42 30.08 9.79
N LYS A 298 1.25 30.90 10.84
CA LYS A 298 0.79 30.44 12.16
C LYS A 298 -0.56 29.71 12.12
N ARG A 299 -1.48 30.15 11.27
CA ARG A 299 -2.77 29.46 11.06
C ARG A 299 -2.55 28.09 10.41
N ILE A 300 -1.74 28.05 9.35
CA ILE A 300 -1.37 26.83 8.62
C ILE A 300 -0.64 25.84 9.55
N THR A 301 0.31 26.30 10.36
CA THR A 301 1.00 25.49 11.39
C THR A 301 0.00 24.83 12.35
N LYS A 302 -1.01 25.57 12.80
CA LYS A 302 -2.05 25.04 13.68
C LYS A 302 -2.91 24.00 12.96
N GLU A 303 -3.36 24.29 11.74
CA GLU A 303 -4.15 23.37 10.91
C GLU A 303 -3.37 22.08 10.60
N PHE A 304 -2.06 22.18 10.38
CA PHE A 304 -1.18 21.04 10.16
C PHE A 304 -1.00 20.21 11.44
N SER A 305 -0.78 20.85 12.59
CA SER A 305 -0.77 20.17 13.90
C SER A 305 -2.09 19.47 14.21
N ASP A 306 -3.23 20.10 13.90
CA ASP A 306 -4.56 19.50 13.97
C ASP A 306 -4.65 18.24 13.09
N TYR A 307 -4.21 18.34 11.83
CA TYR A 307 -4.19 17.24 10.88
C TYR A 307 -3.35 16.06 11.38
N LEU A 308 -2.10 16.29 11.83
CA LEU A 308 -1.23 15.23 12.35
C LEU A 308 -1.87 14.53 13.55
N TYR A 309 -2.46 15.28 14.49
CA TYR A 309 -3.18 14.71 15.62
C TYR A 309 -4.37 13.83 15.20
N HIS A 310 -5.13 14.28 14.20
CA HIS A 310 -6.34 13.58 13.76
C HIS A 310 -6.09 12.40 12.83
N GLU A 311 -5.07 12.44 11.98
CA GLU A 311 -4.86 11.42 10.94
C GLU A 311 -3.74 10.44 11.26
N LYS A 312 -2.67 10.86 11.97
CA LYS A 312 -1.53 9.97 12.23
C LYS A 312 -1.88 8.90 13.26
N ARG A 313 -1.53 7.65 12.95
CA ARG A 313 -1.77 6.45 13.76
C ARG A 313 -0.58 5.51 13.61
N LEU A 314 -0.10 5.00 14.73
CA LEU A 314 0.85 3.88 14.71
C LEU A 314 0.04 2.59 14.88
N ILE A 315 0.07 1.73 13.87
CA ILE A 315 -0.62 0.44 13.88
C ILE A 315 0.36 -0.62 14.38
N LEU A 316 -0.02 -1.30 15.46
CA LEU A 316 0.65 -2.49 15.96
C LEU A 316 -0.23 -3.70 15.75
N LEU A 317 0.38 -4.88 15.67
CA LEU A 317 -0.35 -6.14 15.66
C LEU A 317 -0.52 -6.62 17.11
N HIS A 318 -1.69 -7.15 17.44
CA HIS A 318 -2.02 -7.58 18.78
C HIS A 318 -2.66 -8.97 18.74
N ASN A 319 -2.18 -9.85 19.62
CA ASN A 319 -2.85 -11.13 19.88
C ASN A 319 -3.54 -11.06 21.25
N PRO A 320 -4.89 -11.05 21.31
CA PRO A 320 -5.63 -10.84 22.56
C PRO A 320 -5.47 -11.98 23.57
N ILE A 321 -5.20 -13.19 23.09
CA ILE A 321 -5.07 -14.39 23.92
C ILE A 321 -3.71 -14.42 24.60
N LEU A 322 -2.64 -14.18 23.83
CA LEU A 322 -1.29 -14.05 24.35
C LEU A 322 -1.06 -12.72 25.07
N LYS A 323 -1.89 -11.70 24.80
CA LYS A 323 -1.76 -10.31 25.27
C LYS A 323 -0.42 -9.70 24.85
N MET A 324 0.01 -10.06 23.64
CA MET A 324 1.28 -9.63 23.06
C MET A 324 1.03 -8.63 21.94
N TYR A 325 1.94 -7.67 21.82
CA TYR A 325 1.92 -6.62 20.81
C TYR A 325 3.17 -6.72 19.95
N SER A 326 3.05 -6.39 18.67
CA SER A 326 4.21 -6.22 17.80
C SER A 326 4.99 -4.99 18.23
N ARG A 327 6.26 -4.98 17.85
CA ARG A 327 7.09 -3.78 17.93
C ARG A 327 6.74 -2.85 16.77
N PRO A 328 7.01 -1.54 16.90
CA PRO A 328 6.91 -0.61 15.79
C PRO A 328 7.80 -1.03 14.62
N GLY A 329 7.26 -1.02 13.40
CA GLY A 329 7.97 -1.46 12.18
C GLY A 329 8.24 -2.97 12.09
N GLU A 330 7.84 -3.78 13.07
CA GLU A 330 8.01 -5.24 13.02
C GLU A 330 7.09 -5.84 11.95
N SER A 331 7.65 -6.72 11.13
CA SER A 331 6.84 -7.43 10.13
C SER A 331 5.90 -8.42 10.80
N GLU A 332 4.76 -8.69 10.18
CA GLU A 332 3.79 -9.69 10.68
C GLU A 332 4.45 -11.07 10.89
N ARG A 333 5.40 -11.43 10.02
CA ARG A 333 6.14 -12.69 10.13
C ARG A 333 7.00 -12.77 11.39
N GLU A 334 7.75 -11.71 11.70
CA GLU A 334 8.57 -11.64 12.91
C GLU A 334 7.70 -11.68 14.17
N PHE A 335 6.56 -10.97 14.15
CA PHE A 335 5.60 -11.01 15.24
C PHE A 335 5.04 -12.43 15.44
N ARG A 336 4.62 -13.12 14.37
CA ARG A 336 4.13 -14.51 14.43
C ARG A 336 5.17 -15.48 15.00
N ILE A 337 6.46 -15.29 14.69
CA ILE A 337 7.53 -16.12 15.27
C ILE A 337 7.57 -15.96 16.79
N ARG A 338 7.51 -14.73 17.31
CA ARG A 338 7.46 -14.46 18.75
C ARG A 338 6.20 -15.02 19.40
N LEU A 339 5.03 -14.91 18.74
CA LEU A 339 3.80 -15.51 19.23
C LEU A 339 3.92 -17.03 19.32
N SER A 340 4.50 -17.68 18.31
CA SER A 340 4.68 -19.14 18.28
C SER A 340 5.55 -19.64 19.43
N GLN A 341 6.60 -18.89 19.77
CA GLN A 341 7.46 -19.22 20.90
C GLN A 341 6.70 -19.07 22.23
N ALA A 342 6.02 -17.95 22.44
CA ALA A 342 5.26 -17.70 23.65
C ALA A 342 4.10 -18.70 23.84
N ALA A 343 3.42 -19.10 22.76
CA ALA A 343 2.38 -20.11 22.78
C ALA A 343 2.95 -21.48 23.19
N ARG A 344 4.11 -21.88 22.66
CA ARG A 344 4.78 -23.14 23.06
C ARG A 344 5.13 -23.13 24.54
N GLU A 345 5.71 -22.05 25.04
CA GLU A 345 6.08 -21.94 26.47
C GLU A 345 4.84 -22.03 27.38
N ARG A 346 3.72 -21.38 27.03
CA ARG A 346 2.47 -21.46 27.81
C ARG A 346 1.80 -22.83 27.71
N ARG A 347 1.77 -23.40 26.50
CA ARG A 347 1.28 -24.76 26.24
C ARG A 347 2.02 -25.77 27.10
N ASP A 348 3.35 -25.74 27.07
CA ASP A 348 4.18 -26.70 27.80
C ASP A 348 3.96 -26.58 29.31
N ALA A 349 3.84 -25.34 29.83
CA ALA A 349 3.50 -25.10 31.23
C ALA A 349 2.10 -25.60 31.63
N GLU A 350 1.11 -25.55 30.72
CA GLU A 350 -0.25 -26.06 30.95
C GLU A 350 -0.31 -27.59 30.88
N VAL A 351 0.33 -28.19 29.88
CA VAL A 351 0.49 -29.65 29.76
C VAL A 351 1.19 -30.22 30.99
N ASP A 352 2.23 -29.55 31.51
CA ASP A 352 2.91 -29.99 32.73
C ASP A 352 2.00 -29.95 33.97
N LYS A 353 1.08 -28.97 34.06
CA LYS A 353 0.08 -28.93 35.14
C LYS A 353 -0.88 -30.11 35.05
N VAL A 354 -1.37 -30.43 33.84
CA VAL A 354 -2.21 -31.61 33.59
C VAL A 354 -1.45 -32.88 33.99
N ARG A 355 -0.25 -33.07 33.48
CA ARG A 355 0.60 -34.23 33.80
C ARG A 355 0.82 -34.38 35.31
N LYS A 356 1.11 -33.30 36.04
CA LYS A 356 1.27 -33.33 37.51
C LYS A 356 -0.01 -33.77 38.24
N ARG A 357 -1.18 -33.27 37.79
CA ARG A 357 -2.49 -33.62 38.36
C ARG A 357 -2.81 -35.11 38.18
N TYR A 358 -2.57 -35.66 36.99
CA TYR A 358 -2.85 -37.07 36.69
C TYR A 358 -1.79 -38.03 37.23
N ARG A 359 -0.52 -37.63 37.31
CA ARG A 359 0.56 -38.45 37.89
C ARG A 359 0.19 -38.96 39.29
N THR A 360 -0.37 -38.09 40.13
CA THR A 360 -0.80 -38.46 41.49
C THR A 360 -1.90 -39.52 41.49
N LYS A 361 -2.79 -39.53 40.48
CA LYS A 361 -3.86 -40.53 40.34
C LYS A 361 -3.32 -41.85 39.77
N LEU A 362 -2.52 -41.77 38.70
CA LEU A 362 -1.86 -42.92 38.09
C LEU A 362 -0.95 -43.65 39.07
N ASP A 363 -0.18 -42.94 39.89
CA ASP A 363 0.68 -43.54 40.92
C ASP A 363 -0.14 -44.30 41.97
N ARG A 364 -1.36 -43.83 42.30
CA ARG A 364 -2.26 -44.56 43.22
C ARG A 364 -2.80 -45.83 42.58
N LEU A 365 -3.22 -45.77 41.32
CA LEU A 365 -3.70 -46.94 40.59
C LEU A 365 -2.59 -47.98 40.39
N ARG A 366 -1.38 -47.53 40.01
CA ARG A 366 -0.21 -48.40 39.84
C ARG A 366 0.19 -49.10 41.14
N LYS A 367 0.21 -48.38 42.27
CA LYS A 367 0.45 -49.00 43.59
C LYS A 367 -0.61 -50.02 43.96
N ARG A 368 -1.88 -49.77 43.59
CA ARG A 368 -2.96 -50.73 43.81
C ARG A 368 -2.79 -51.96 42.93
N LEU A 369 -2.48 -51.78 41.65
CA LEU A 369 -2.18 -52.86 40.70
C LEU A 369 -0.99 -53.72 41.18
N GLU A 370 0.08 -53.10 41.68
CA GLU A 370 1.22 -53.82 42.25
C GLU A 370 0.81 -54.69 43.45
N ARG A 371 -0.08 -54.17 44.31
CA ARG A 371 -0.61 -54.91 45.45
C ARG A 371 -1.47 -56.09 45.01
N GLU A 372 -2.42 -55.88 44.10
CA GLU A 372 -3.29 -56.96 43.57
C GLU A 372 -2.47 -58.04 42.84
N ARG A 373 -1.42 -57.66 42.11
CA ARG A 373 -0.50 -58.63 41.48
C ARG A 373 0.27 -59.47 42.50
N ALA A 374 0.62 -58.90 43.64
CA ALA A 374 1.25 -59.65 44.73
C ALA A 374 0.24 -60.62 45.38
N GLU A 375 -1.00 -60.17 45.61
CA GLU A 375 -2.10 -60.99 46.15
C GLU A 375 -2.43 -62.16 45.22
N LEU A 376 -2.54 -61.93 43.90
CA LEU A 376 -2.72 -62.99 42.91
C LEU A 376 -1.61 -64.06 42.98
N ALA A 377 -0.36 -63.65 43.19
CA ALA A 377 0.75 -64.61 43.29
C ALA A 377 0.63 -65.49 44.55
N GLU A 378 0.15 -64.93 45.65
CA GLU A 378 -0.16 -65.69 46.88
C GLU A 378 -1.35 -66.62 46.66
N ASP A 379 -2.44 -66.15 46.05
CA ASP A 379 -3.64 -66.95 45.74
C ASP A 379 -3.32 -68.11 44.81
N GLN A 380 -2.50 -67.89 43.79
CA GLN A 380 -2.04 -68.94 42.87
C GLN A 380 -1.22 -70.01 43.61
N ALA A 381 -0.37 -69.61 44.55
CA ALA A 381 0.40 -70.52 45.38
C ALA A 381 -0.51 -71.31 46.35
N GLU A 382 -1.49 -70.66 46.99
CA GLU A 382 -2.48 -71.34 47.83
C GLU A 382 -3.32 -72.33 47.01
N TYR A 383 -3.86 -71.91 45.85
CA TYR A 383 -4.61 -72.81 44.97
C TYR A 383 -3.79 -74.03 44.56
N ALA A 384 -2.52 -73.86 44.19
CA ALA A 384 -1.62 -74.96 43.86
C ALA A 384 -1.43 -75.93 45.03
N ALA A 385 -1.20 -75.40 46.24
CA ALA A 385 -1.09 -76.20 47.45
C ALA A 385 -2.39 -76.96 47.77
N ARG A 386 -3.56 -76.30 47.72
CA ARG A 386 -4.88 -76.92 47.95
C ARG A 386 -5.22 -77.99 46.94
N LYS A 387 -4.87 -77.78 45.67
CA LYS A 387 -5.03 -78.76 44.60
C LYS A 387 -4.16 -80.01 44.81
N GLN A 388 -2.94 -79.82 45.30
CA GLN A 388 -2.05 -80.93 45.68
C GLN A 388 -2.61 -81.71 46.89
N GLU A 389 -3.15 -81.03 47.90
CA GLU A 389 -3.82 -81.65 49.06
C GLU A 389 -5.07 -82.46 48.65
N GLU A 390 -5.86 -81.98 47.69
CA GLU A 390 -7.00 -82.70 47.11
C GLU A 390 -6.54 -84.00 46.41
N MET A 391 -5.49 -83.94 45.58
CA MET A 391 -4.91 -85.09 44.87
C MET A 391 -4.34 -86.15 45.82
N VAL A 392 -3.63 -85.76 46.88
CA VAL A 392 -3.05 -86.70 47.87
C VAL A 392 -4.15 -87.47 48.62
N SER A 393 -5.30 -86.84 48.90
CA SER A 393 -6.43 -87.53 49.55
C SER A 393 -7.25 -88.44 48.63
N GLY A 394 -7.16 -88.26 47.31
CA GLY A 394 -7.69 -89.22 46.33
C GLY A 394 -6.89 -90.53 46.25
N ALA A 395 -5.62 -90.50 46.66
CA ALA A 395 -4.71 -91.65 46.64
C ALA A 395 -4.83 -92.58 47.87
N GLU A 396 -5.46 -92.14 48.97
CA GLU A 396 -5.70 -93.02 50.15
C GLU A 396 -6.68 -94.16 49.87
N THR A 397 -7.36 -94.16 48.72
CA THR A 397 -8.30 -95.23 48.34
C THR A 397 -7.64 -96.48 47.74
N LEU A 398 -6.33 -96.46 47.46
CA LEU A 398 -5.62 -97.59 46.83
C LEU A 398 -4.58 -98.31 47.71
N LEU A 399 -4.47 -97.95 49.00
CA LEU A 399 -3.58 -98.62 49.97
C LEU A 399 -4.32 -99.19 51.19
N GLY A 400 -5.46 -99.87 50.97
CA GLY A 400 -6.26 -100.43 52.08
C GLY A 400 -7.14 -101.63 51.74
N VAL A 401 -6.79 -102.47 50.76
CA VAL A 401 -7.56 -103.69 50.40
C VAL A 401 -7.13 -104.94 51.22
N PHE A 402 -6.21 -104.83 52.18
CA PHE A 402 -5.91 -105.94 53.11
C PHE A 402 -5.77 -105.46 54.57
N GLY A 403 -6.67 -105.89 55.46
CA GLY A 403 -6.37 -106.08 56.89
C GLY A 403 -7.13 -105.24 57.93
N ILE A 404 -8.30 -105.74 58.38
CA ILE A 404 -8.83 -105.81 59.77
C ILE A 404 -8.40 -104.71 60.79
N PHE A 405 -9.30 -103.77 61.11
CA PHE A 405 -9.83 -103.38 62.45
C PHE A 405 -10.55 -102.02 62.36
N GLY A 406 -11.71 -101.93 63.03
CA GLY A 406 -12.72 -100.90 62.77
C GLY A 406 -12.45 -99.51 63.32
N ARG A 407 -12.89 -98.50 62.56
CA ARG A 407 -13.69 -97.35 63.04
C ARG A 407 -14.30 -96.62 61.83
N LYS A 408 -15.62 -96.41 61.85
CA LYS A 408 -16.33 -95.54 60.89
C LYS A 408 -15.75 -94.11 61.00
N LYS A 409 -15.15 -93.58 59.94
CA LYS A 409 -14.84 -92.15 59.78
C LYS A 409 -15.57 -91.59 58.57
N SER A 410 -16.13 -90.39 58.78
CA SER A 410 -17.04 -89.64 57.92
C SER A 410 -16.50 -89.38 56.50
N ILE A 411 -17.37 -89.55 55.50
CA ILE A 411 -17.18 -89.17 54.09
C ILE A 411 -17.16 -87.63 53.89
N SER A 412 -17.37 -86.82 54.94
CA SER A 412 -17.47 -85.35 54.84
C SER A 412 -16.16 -84.59 54.55
N SER A 413 -15.01 -85.26 54.57
CA SER A 413 -13.67 -84.65 54.37
C SER A 413 -13.42 -84.22 52.92
N ALA A 414 -13.72 -85.08 51.93
CA ALA A 414 -13.45 -84.81 50.52
C ALA A 414 -14.32 -83.69 49.93
N MET A 415 -15.58 -83.59 50.36
CA MET A 415 -16.51 -82.53 49.93
C MET A 415 -16.10 -81.16 50.50
N THR A 416 -15.57 -81.14 51.73
CA THR A 416 -15.05 -79.92 52.36
C THR A 416 -13.76 -79.44 51.69
N LYS A 417 -12.83 -80.35 51.36
CA LYS A 417 -11.58 -80.02 50.66
C LYS A 417 -11.83 -79.52 49.25
N ARG A 418 -12.72 -80.16 48.49
CA ARG A 418 -13.14 -79.68 47.15
C ARG A 418 -13.76 -78.28 47.19
N ARG A 419 -14.55 -77.97 48.23
CA ARG A 419 -15.09 -76.62 48.47
C ARG A 419 -13.96 -75.60 48.72
N MET A 420 -12.90 -75.99 49.44
CA MET A 420 -11.76 -75.10 49.70
C MET A 420 -10.92 -74.87 48.43
N THR A 421 -10.65 -75.91 47.62
CA THR A 421 -10.00 -75.75 46.31
C THR A 421 -10.83 -74.86 45.37
N GLN A 422 -12.15 -75.05 45.38
CA GLN A 422 -13.05 -74.23 44.56
C GLN A 422 -13.09 -72.77 45.03
N LYS A 423 -13.01 -72.52 46.35
CA LYS A 423 -12.87 -71.18 46.89
C LYS A 423 -11.54 -70.54 46.47
N ALA A 424 -10.41 -71.22 46.67
CA ALA A 424 -9.09 -70.72 46.25
C ALA A 424 -9.01 -70.45 44.73
N LYS A 425 -9.74 -71.19 43.91
CA LYS A 425 -9.87 -70.89 42.47
C LYS A 425 -10.65 -69.60 42.20
N LEU A 426 -11.73 -69.37 42.94
CA LEU A 426 -12.53 -68.14 42.82
C LEU A 426 -11.72 -66.93 43.27
N ASP A 427 -10.93 -67.06 44.34
CA ASP A 427 -10.04 -66.00 44.83
C ASP A 427 -9.01 -65.61 43.75
N VAL A 428 -8.38 -66.59 43.07
CA VAL A 428 -7.52 -66.34 41.88
C VAL A 428 -8.26 -65.64 40.74
N GLU A 429 -9.48 -66.08 40.40
CA GLU A 429 -10.28 -65.47 39.32
C GLU A 429 -10.70 -64.03 39.65
N GLU A 430 -10.98 -63.72 40.93
CA GLU A 430 -11.32 -62.38 41.40
C GLU A 430 -10.11 -61.42 41.28
N SER A 431 -8.93 -61.87 41.74
CA SER A 431 -7.67 -61.13 41.63
C SER A 431 -7.29 -60.86 40.16
N GLU A 432 -7.46 -61.84 39.26
CA GLU A 432 -7.25 -61.63 37.81
C GLU A 432 -8.20 -60.58 37.21
N GLN A 433 -9.48 -60.59 37.63
CA GLN A 433 -10.48 -59.62 37.17
C GLN A 433 -10.19 -58.20 37.68
N GLU A 434 -9.82 -58.02 38.95
CA GLU A 434 -9.49 -56.70 39.50
C GLU A 434 -8.18 -56.16 38.88
N ILE A 435 -7.18 -57.02 38.64
CA ILE A 435 -5.97 -56.63 37.87
C ILE A 435 -6.35 -56.14 36.47
N ALA A 436 -7.17 -56.90 35.73
CA ALA A 436 -7.60 -56.51 34.39
C ALA A 436 -8.34 -55.17 34.40
N ARG A 437 -9.19 -54.95 35.42
CA ARG A 437 -9.91 -53.69 35.63
C ARG A 437 -8.95 -52.54 35.93
N LEU A 438 -8.01 -52.70 36.86
CA LEU A 438 -7.03 -51.65 37.19
C LEU A 438 -6.13 -51.31 36.02
N GLU A 439 -5.71 -52.31 35.23
CA GLU A 439 -4.97 -52.08 34.00
C GLU A 439 -5.78 -51.29 32.98
N GLN A 440 -7.09 -51.59 32.86
CA GLN A 440 -7.99 -50.81 32.02
C GLN A 440 -8.14 -49.36 32.52
N GLU A 441 -8.37 -49.15 33.82
CA GLU A 441 -8.47 -47.81 34.41
C GLU A 441 -7.18 -46.99 34.21
N ILE A 442 -6.01 -47.64 34.31
CA ILE A 442 -4.71 -46.99 34.03
C ILE A 442 -4.63 -46.59 32.55
N ARG A 443 -4.98 -47.49 31.61
CA ARG A 443 -4.94 -47.19 30.17
C ARG A 443 -5.88 -46.05 29.80
N GLU A 444 -7.13 -46.10 30.28
CA GLU A 444 -8.13 -45.05 30.04
C GLU A 444 -7.63 -43.70 30.58
N MET A 445 -7.03 -43.68 31.76
CA MET A 445 -6.47 -42.45 32.34
C MET A 445 -5.24 -41.94 31.59
N GLU A 446 -4.37 -42.82 31.08
CA GLU A 446 -3.24 -42.43 30.23
C GLU A 446 -3.70 -41.85 28.88
N GLU A 447 -4.76 -42.42 28.29
CA GLU A 447 -5.40 -41.90 27.09
C GLU A 447 -6.06 -40.54 27.36
N GLU A 448 -6.74 -40.36 28.49
CA GLU A 448 -7.34 -39.09 28.89
C GLU A 448 -6.28 -37.99 29.03
N VAL A 449 -5.13 -38.29 29.66
CA VAL A 449 -3.99 -37.36 29.76
C VAL A 449 -3.47 -36.96 28.38
N ARG A 450 -3.38 -37.93 27.45
CA ARG A 450 -2.91 -37.67 26.09
C ARG A 450 -3.90 -36.79 25.34
N ALA A 451 -5.19 -37.12 25.39
CA ALA A 451 -6.25 -36.34 24.76
C ALA A 451 -6.33 -34.91 25.32
N GLU A 452 -6.22 -34.72 26.64
CA GLU A 452 -6.22 -33.38 27.23
C GLU A 452 -4.96 -32.59 26.81
N ALA A 453 -3.79 -33.24 26.74
CA ALA A 453 -2.57 -32.58 26.27
C ALA A 453 -2.64 -32.19 24.78
N GLU A 454 -3.21 -33.03 23.93
CA GLU A 454 -3.45 -32.74 22.51
C GLU A 454 -4.48 -31.62 22.33
N ALA A 455 -5.56 -31.62 23.12
CA ALA A 455 -6.55 -30.54 23.12
C ALA A 455 -5.94 -29.19 23.52
N ILE A 456 -5.05 -29.18 24.53
CA ILE A 456 -4.29 -27.98 24.90
C ILE A 456 -3.39 -27.54 23.73
N ALA A 457 -2.68 -28.46 23.09
CA ALA A 457 -1.82 -28.13 21.95
C ALA A 457 -2.60 -27.51 20.79
N ALA A 458 -3.73 -28.13 20.39
CA ALA A 458 -4.59 -27.65 19.32
C ALA A 458 -5.16 -26.26 19.62
N LYS A 459 -5.61 -26.04 20.87
CA LYS A 459 -6.09 -24.73 21.32
C LYS A 459 -5.04 -23.64 21.13
N TRP A 460 -3.79 -23.90 21.53
CA TRP A 460 -2.72 -22.91 21.40
C TRP A 460 -2.29 -22.66 19.95
N GLU A 461 -2.40 -23.65 19.06
CA GLU A 461 -2.15 -23.45 17.62
C GLU A 461 -3.22 -22.55 16.99
N GLU A 462 -4.50 -22.79 17.29
CA GLU A 462 -5.61 -21.96 16.81
C GLU A 462 -5.47 -20.49 17.26
N THR A 463 -4.94 -20.26 18.47
CA THR A 463 -4.76 -18.89 18.99
C THR A 463 -3.72 -18.06 18.24
N LEU A 464 -2.84 -18.67 17.44
CA LEU A 464 -1.76 -17.96 16.75
C LEU A 464 -2.26 -17.11 15.57
N ASP A 465 -3.40 -17.48 14.99
CA ASP A 465 -3.99 -16.79 13.85
C ASP A 465 -4.86 -15.59 14.26
N ASP A 466 -5.16 -15.45 15.55
CA ASP A 466 -5.94 -14.34 16.11
C ASP A 466 -5.05 -13.09 16.28
N ILE A 467 -4.85 -12.38 15.17
CA ILE A 467 -4.06 -11.14 15.11
C ILE A 467 -4.98 -9.99 14.70
N GLU A 468 -5.10 -9.01 15.58
CA GLU A 468 -5.90 -7.81 15.40
C GLU A 468 -5.01 -6.55 15.32
N PRO A 469 -5.38 -5.54 14.52
CA PRO A 469 -4.70 -4.25 14.55
C PRO A 469 -5.02 -3.50 15.85
N TYR A 470 -3.99 -2.94 16.47
CA TYR A 470 -4.08 -2.08 17.63
C TYR A 470 -3.53 -0.69 17.28
N GLU A 471 -4.39 0.32 17.29
CA GLU A 471 -4.03 1.69 16.96
C GLU A 471 -3.53 2.45 18.19
N VAL A 472 -2.30 2.96 18.11
CA VAL A 472 -1.77 3.95 19.05
C VAL A 472 -1.98 5.34 18.46
N LYS A 473 -2.76 6.16 19.17
CA LYS A 473 -3.07 7.55 18.77
C LYS A 473 -2.15 8.53 19.50
N PRO A 474 -1.64 9.56 18.82
CA PRO A 474 -0.86 10.59 19.49
C PRO A 474 -1.79 11.45 20.36
N ARG A 475 -1.27 11.98 21.47
CA ARG A 475 -1.95 13.04 22.22
C ARG A 475 -1.62 14.39 21.59
N ARG A 476 -2.37 15.43 21.95
CA ARG A 476 -2.12 16.76 21.42
C ARG A 476 -0.73 17.32 21.79
N ALA A 477 -0.20 16.92 22.94
CA ALA A 477 1.14 17.29 23.39
C ALA A 477 2.26 16.47 22.71
N ASP A 478 1.91 15.38 22.02
CA ASP A 478 2.86 14.51 21.34
C ASP A 478 3.09 14.93 19.86
N VAL A 479 2.42 15.99 19.40
CA VAL A 479 2.59 16.56 18.06
C VAL A 479 3.35 17.88 18.19
N SER A 480 4.53 17.94 17.60
CA SER A 480 5.36 19.14 17.54
C SER A 480 5.52 19.58 16.11
N ILE A 481 5.37 20.89 15.83
CA ILE A 481 5.72 21.46 14.52
C ILE A 481 7.01 22.24 14.72
N GLU A 482 8.06 21.82 14.03
CA GLU A 482 9.40 22.37 14.16
C GLU A 482 9.58 23.55 13.21
N LEU A 483 9.07 23.43 11.98
CA LEU A 483 9.20 24.44 10.95
C LEU A 483 7.92 24.59 10.13
N ALA A 484 7.55 25.84 9.85
CA ALA A 484 6.55 26.22 8.88
C ALA A 484 7.06 27.46 8.14
N ALA A 485 7.48 27.29 6.89
CA ALA A 485 8.22 28.32 6.17
C ALA A 485 7.76 28.45 4.71
N VAL A 486 8.01 29.63 4.14
CA VAL A 486 8.04 29.81 2.70
C VAL A 486 9.33 29.17 2.20
N ALA A 487 9.22 28.06 1.47
CA ALA A 487 10.36 27.37 0.90
C ALA A 487 10.63 27.86 -0.52
N TRP A 488 11.90 28.06 -0.85
CA TRP A 488 12.35 28.38 -2.19
C TRP A 488 12.94 27.13 -2.83
N LEU A 489 12.24 26.59 -3.83
CA LEU A 489 12.62 25.39 -4.54
C LEU A 489 13.44 25.75 -5.78
N PRO A 490 14.69 25.26 -5.92
CA PRO A 490 15.54 25.62 -7.05
C PRO A 490 15.20 24.78 -8.29
N TYR A 491 15.19 25.44 -9.45
CA TYR A 491 15.01 24.87 -10.78
C TYR A 491 16.04 25.45 -11.75
N TRP A 492 16.59 24.62 -12.62
CA TRP A 492 17.30 25.10 -13.81
C TRP A 492 16.31 25.37 -14.92
N GLU A 493 16.14 26.64 -15.27
CA GLU A 493 15.43 27.04 -16.48
C GLU A 493 16.40 27.00 -17.67
N ILE A 494 16.05 26.21 -18.68
CA ILE A 494 16.84 25.98 -19.88
C ILE A 494 16.03 26.46 -21.08
N ILE A 495 16.52 27.51 -21.72
CA ILE A 495 15.91 28.10 -22.92
C ILE A 495 16.70 27.64 -24.14
N TYR A 496 16.01 27.08 -25.14
CA TYR A 496 16.64 26.54 -26.35
C TYR A 496 15.69 26.58 -27.55
N GLU A 497 16.26 26.50 -28.76
CA GLU A 497 15.48 26.43 -29.99
C GLU A 497 14.98 24.99 -30.27
N SER A 498 13.68 24.85 -30.48
CA SER A 498 13.05 23.62 -30.94
C SER A 498 12.08 23.91 -32.07
N GLY A 499 12.35 23.35 -33.26
CA GLY A 499 11.46 23.51 -34.42
C GLY A 499 11.23 24.96 -34.86
N GLY A 500 12.21 25.84 -34.70
CA GLY A 500 12.10 27.26 -35.06
C GLY A 500 11.40 28.15 -34.03
N ARG A 501 11.19 27.65 -32.80
CA ARG A 501 10.61 28.41 -31.67
C ARG A 501 11.50 28.28 -30.44
N ALA A 502 11.58 29.34 -29.64
CA ALA A 502 12.18 29.28 -28.31
C ALA A 502 11.27 28.49 -27.37
N VAL A 503 11.83 27.48 -26.70
CA VAL A 503 11.19 26.67 -25.67
C VAL A 503 11.93 26.90 -24.35
N SER A 504 11.19 26.93 -23.25
CA SER A 504 11.72 27.10 -21.91
C SER A 504 11.25 25.95 -21.03
N ASP A 505 12.18 25.11 -20.61
CA ASP A 505 11.90 23.98 -19.71
C ASP A 505 12.55 24.21 -18.35
N ARG A 506 11.90 23.73 -17.28
CA ARG A 506 12.39 23.83 -15.91
C ARG A 506 12.65 22.47 -15.33
N ILE A 507 13.91 22.22 -14.99
CA ILE A 507 14.35 20.99 -14.36
C ILE A 507 14.57 21.27 -12.88
N PRO A 508 13.89 20.57 -11.96
CA PRO A 508 14.17 20.70 -10.53
C PRO A 508 15.65 20.50 -10.25
N ALA A 509 16.22 21.41 -9.46
CA ALA A 509 17.64 21.42 -9.14
C ALA A 509 17.93 20.95 -7.71
N GLY A 510 16.89 20.84 -6.87
CA GLY A 510 16.99 20.32 -5.50
C GLY A 510 16.78 18.80 -5.42
N PHE A 511 16.76 18.29 -4.19
CA PHE A 511 16.43 16.89 -3.92
C PHE A 511 15.02 16.57 -4.44
N ARG A 512 14.94 15.60 -5.36
CA ARG A 512 13.72 14.87 -5.69
C ARG A 512 13.98 13.41 -5.38
N ASP A 513 13.03 12.78 -4.71
CA ASP A 513 12.96 11.32 -4.60
C ASP A 513 12.76 10.66 -5.98
#